data_AF-A0A7S1ZXA9-F1
#
_entry.id   AF-A0A7S1ZXA9-F1
#
_cell.length_a   1.000
_cell.length_b   1.000
_cell.length_c   1.000
_cell.angle_alpha   90.00
_cell.angle_beta   90.00
_cell.angle_gamma   90.00
#
_symmetry.space_group_name_H-M   'P 1'
#
loop_
_entity.id
_entity.type
_entity.pdbx_description
1 polymer ?
#
loop_
_entity_poly.entity_id
_entity_poly.type
_entity_poly.pdbx_seq_one_letter_code
_entity_poly.pdbx_strand_id
1 'polypeptide(L)'
;TKYAQRNQIYDGERMTYATAEQRCISTDGTLCDYDKIEIDQQYKTGYHWTPDPCKIRVKINSDGYVAIVYEMRTPADKVSWVNDNNQNFFEVRWDGDIFPNPSNNCGEGLGGKCDVLQEGGCVCQTSVFEEAVFDSM
;
A
#
# COMPACT_ATOMS: atom_id res chain seq x y z
N THR A 1 -7.23 23.16 4.95
CA THR A 1 -7.34 22.24 3.81
C THR A 1 -6.92 22.99 2.56
N LYS A 2 -5.85 22.55 1.90
CA LYS A 2 -5.47 23.05 0.57
C LYS A 2 -6.22 22.22 -0.46
N TYR A 3 -6.86 22.87 -1.44
CA TYR A 3 -7.56 22.20 -2.53
C TYR A 3 -6.76 22.37 -3.81
N ALA A 4 -6.68 21.31 -4.62
CA ALA A 4 -6.07 21.33 -5.94
C ALA A 4 -7.10 21.00 -7.02
N GLN A 5 -6.96 21.68 -8.16
CA GLN A 5 -7.67 21.35 -9.39
C GLN A 5 -6.85 20.34 -10.19
N ARG A 6 -7.45 19.20 -10.53
CA ARG A 6 -6.74 18.10 -11.21
C ARG A 6 -6.57 18.38 -12.71
N ASN A 7 -5.33 18.33 -13.19
CA ASN A 7 -5.01 18.25 -14.62
C ASN A 7 -5.13 16.79 -15.11
N GLN A 8 -5.80 16.56 -16.25
CA GLN A 8 -6.20 15.22 -16.70
C GLN A 8 -5.38 14.66 -17.87
N ILE A 9 -4.34 15.39 -18.31
CA ILE A 9 -3.56 15.02 -19.50
C ILE A 9 -3.00 13.58 -19.43
N TYR A 10 -2.70 13.08 -18.23
CA TYR A 10 -2.09 11.76 -18.00
C TYR A 10 -2.96 10.83 -17.14
N ASP A 11 -4.28 11.03 -17.14
CA ASP A 11 -5.18 10.19 -16.36
C ASP A 11 -5.13 8.72 -16.80
N GLY A 12 -5.02 7.79 -15.85
CA GLY A 12 -4.93 6.35 -16.10
C GLY A 12 -3.57 5.82 -16.59
N GLU A 13 -2.60 6.69 -16.86
CA GLU A 13 -1.25 6.26 -17.25
C GLU A 13 -0.46 5.74 -16.03
N ARG A 14 0.15 4.56 -16.17
CA ARG A 14 1.10 4.06 -15.17
C ARG A 14 2.46 4.72 -15.37
N MET A 15 2.98 5.37 -14.34
CA MET A 15 4.30 6.00 -14.36
C MET A 15 4.93 6.00 -12.98
N THR A 16 6.22 6.31 -12.91
CA THR A 16 6.91 6.51 -11.62
C THR A 16 6.56 7.87 -11.01
N TYR A 17 6.70 8.01 -9.68
CA TYR A 17 6.52 9.29 -9.00
C TYR A 17 7.42 10.39 -9.59
N ALA A 18 8.69 10.08 -9.86
CA ALA A 18 9.63 11.03 -10.45
C ALA A 18 9.18 11.50 -11.85
N THR A 19 8.60 10.61 -12.66
CA THR A 19 8.02 10.98 -13.96
C THR A 19 6.80 11.87 -13.78
N ALA A 20 5.92 11.58 -12.81
CA ALA A 20 4.78 12.43 -12.50
C ALA A 20 5.24 13.83 -12.07
N GLU A 21 6.27 13.93 -11.23
CA GLU A 21 6.91 15.17 -10.78
C GLU A 21 7.41 16.04 -11.91
N GLN A 22 8.23 15.48 -12.78
CA GLN A 22 8.74 16.19 -13.94
C GLN A 22 7.60 16.72 -14.84
N ARG A 23 6.54 15.93 -15.04
CA ARG A 23 5.40 16.32 -15.87
C ARG A 23 4.55 17.40 -15.23
N CYS A 24 4.27 17.33 -13.93
CA CYS A 24 3.52 18.38 -13.23
C CYS A 24 4.26 19.72 -13.31
N ILE A 25 5.57 19.74 -13.05
CA ILE A 25 6.41 20.95 -13.16
C ILE A 25 6.37 21.50 -14.59
N SER A 26 6.40 20.65 -15.62
CA SER A 26 6.34 21.08 -17.02
C SER A 26 5.01 21.75 -17.43
N THR A 27 3.98 21.62 -16.59
CA THR A 27 2.64 22.21 -16.81
C THR A 27 2.33 23.34 -15.82
N ASP A 28 3.35 23.93 -15.18
CA ASP A 28 3.23 24.91 -14.09
C ASP A 28 2.38 24.42 -12.90
N GLY A 29 2.24 23.10 -12.76
CA GLY A 29 1.55 22.44 -11.67
C GLY A 29 2.52 22.02 -10.57
N THR A 30 1.96 21.65 -9.42
CA THR A 30 2.72 21.09 -8.29
C THR A 30 2.16 19.75 -7.86
N LEU A 31 3.02 18.81 -7.51
CA LEU A 31 2.59 17.57 -6.86
C LEU A 31 2.37 17.78 -5.36
N CYS A 32 1.32 17.12 -4.87
CA CYS A 32 1.40 16.36 -3.62
C CYS A 32 1.61 17.10 -2.29
N ASP A 33 0.92 18.21 -2.04
CA ASP A 33 0.67 18.62 -0.64
C ASP A 33 -0.76 19.10 -0.46
N TYR A 34 -1.69 18.21 -0.82
CA TYR A 34 -3.12 18.45 -0.68
C TYR A 34 -3.73 17.24 0.02
N ASP A 35 -4.56 17.50 1.02
CA ASP A 35 -5.29 16.44 1.73
C ASP A 35 -6.44 15.91 0.85
N LYS A 36 -6.95 16.75 -0.05
CA LYS A 36 -8.12 16.48 -0.90
C LYS A 36 -8.00 17.18 -2.24
N ILE A 37 -8.56 16.54 -3.26
CA ILE A 37 -8.79 17.15 -4.58
C ILE A 37 -10.29 17.44 -4.74
N GLU A 38 -10.64 18.58 -5.34
CA GLU A 38 -12.01 18.82 -5.74
C GLU A 38 -12.31 18.06 -7.03
N ILE A 39 -13.37 17.26 -7.01
CA ILE A 39 -13.81 16.46 -8.14
C ILE A 39 -15.13 17.05 -8.62
N ASP A 40 -15.09 17.76 -9.74
CA ASP A 40 -16.27 18.43 -10.30
C ASP A 40 -17.20 17.48 -11.10
N GLN A 41 -16.82 16.20 -11.30
CA GLN A 41 -17.58 15.29 -12.17
C GLN A 41 -17.69 13.84 -11.64
N GLN A 42 -18.88 13.27 -11.79
CA GLN A 42 -19.34 11.99 -11.24
C GLN A 42 -18.55 10.74 -11.71
N TYR A 43 -17.76 10.85 -12.78
CA TYR A 43 -17.01 9.75 -13.41
C TYR A 43 -15.50 9.84 -13.21
N LYS A 44 -15.02 10.78 -12.40
CA LYS A 44 -13.59 10.97 -12.15
C LYS A 44 -13.19 10.28 -10.86
N THR A 45 -12.15 9.46 -10.93
CA THR A 45 -11.61 8.81 -9.75
C THR A 45 -10.93 9.86 -8.87
N GLY A 46 -11.30 9.93 -7.59
CA GLY A 46 -10.69 10.84 -6.61
C GLY A 46 -9.24 10.54 -6.25
N TYR A 47 -8.61 9.60 -6.95
CA TYR A 47 -7.24 9.19 -6.74
C TYR A 47 -6.27 10.23 -7.30
N HIS A 48 -5.24 10.50 -6.51
CA HIS A 48 -4.14 11.38 -6.84
C HIS A 48 -2.87 10.82 -6.20
N TRP A 49 -1.72 11.25 -6.72
CA TRP A 49 -0.44 10.94 -6.12
C TRP A 49 -0.31 11.65 -4.77
N THR A 50 0.32 10.99 -3.81
CA THR A 50 0.66 11.57 -2.50
C THR A 50 2.17 11.41 -2.26
N PRO A 51 2.77 12.17 -1.32
CA PRO A 51 4.17 11.97 -0.95
C PRO A 51 4.36 10.81 0.04
N ASP A 52 3.30 10.03 0.31
CA ASP A 52 3.39 8.87 1.18
C ASP A 52 4.31 7.82 0.59
N PRO A 53 5.11 7.14 1.42
CA PRO A 53 5.92 6.04 0.94
C PRO A 53 5.01 4.92 0.43
N CYS A 54 5.28 4.38 -0.77
CA CYS A 54 4.61 3.17 -1.27
C CYS A 54 5.13 1.90 -0.56
N LYS A 55 5.25 1.94 0.77
CA LYS A 55 5.74 0.82 1.57
C LYS A 55 4.60 -0.17 1.81
N ILE A 56 4.73 -1.30 1.12
CA ILE A 56 3.86 -2.45 1.34
C ILE A 56 4.28 -3.15 2.64
N ARG A 57 3.29 -3.57 3.40
CA ARG A 57 3.41 -4.48 4.54
C ARG A 57 2.41 -5.61 4.35
N VAL A 58 2.59 -6.69 5.10
CA VAL A 58 1.66 -7.81 5.09
C VAL A 58 1.11 -8.06 6.48
N LYS A 59 -0.21 -8.21 6.57
CA LYS A 59 -0.89 -8.67 7.77
C LYS A 59 -1.15 -10.17 7.64
N ILE A 60 -0.90 -10.92 8.71
CA ILE A 60 -1.07 -12.37 8.79
C ILE A 60 -2.07 -12.64 9.91
N ASN A 61 -3.16 -13.34 9.62
CA ASN A 61 -4.17 -13.69 10.63
C ASN A 61 -3.78 -14.96 11.42
N SER A 62 -4.65 -15.41 12.33
CA SER A 62 -4.44 -16.63 13.14
C SER A 62 -4.34 -17.91 12.32
N ASP A 63 -4.89 -17.91 11.10
CA ASP A 63 -4.96 -19.07 10.22
C ASP A 63 -3.84 -19.06 9.17
N GLY A 64 -2.90 -18.11 9.26
CA GLY A 64 -1.78 -17.95 8.34
C GLY A 64 -2.16 -17.30 7.00
N TYR A 65 -3.36 -16.75 6.86
CA TYR A 65 -3.72 -16.03 5.64
C TYR A 65 -3.12 -14.64 5.64
N VAL A 66 -2.79 -14.15 4.45
CA VAL A 66 -2.07 -12.91 4.25
C VAL A 66 -2.96 -11.85 3.61
N ALA A 67 -2.93 -10.63 4.14
CA ALA A 67 -3.53 -9.45 3.53
C ALA A 67 -2.47 -8.38 3.28
N ILE A 68 -2.57 -7.66 2.17
CA ILE A 68 -1.70 -6.53 1.87
C ILE A 68 -2.20 -5.30 2.62
N VAL A 69 -1.29 -4.59 3.28
CA VAL A 69 -1.57 -3.30 3.92
C VAL A 69 -0.51 -2.28 3.51
N TYR A 70 -0.87 -1.00 3.47
CA TYR A 70 0.05 0.08 3.13
C TYR A 70 0.44 0.89 4.36
N GLU A 71 1.72 1.25 4.45
CA GLU A 71 2.19 2.26 5.40
C GLU A 71 1.96 3.66 4.78
N MET A 72 1.13 4.48 5.42
CA MET A 72 0.86 5.86 5.01
C MET A 72 1.19 6.80 6.17
N ARG A 73 1.58 8.05 5.89
CA ARG A 73 1.86 9.04 6.93
C ARG A 73 0.60 9.41 7.71
N THR A 74 -0.55 9.45 7.03
CA THR A 74 -1.84 9.80 7.63
C THR A 74 -2.84 8.64 7.52
N PRO A 75 -3.09 7.89 8.61
CA PRO A 75 -3.98 6.72 8.59
C PRO A 75 -5.44 7.03 8.21
N ALA A 76 -5.89 8.26 8.44
CA ALA A 76 -7.28 8.69 8.18
C ALA A 76 -7.65 8.66 6.68
N ASP A 77 -6.65 8.68 5.80
CA ASP A 77 -6.83 8.70 4.34
C ASP A 77 -6.63 7.31 3.70
N LYS A 78 -6.39 6.26 4.51
CA LYS A 78 -6.27 4.89 4.01
C LYS A 78 -7.62 4.43 3.45
N VAL A 79 -7.64 4.13 2.15
CA VAL A 79 -8.76 3.40 1.54
C VAL A 79 -8.98 2.06 2.25
N SER A 80 -10.24 1.69 2.45
CA SER A 80 -10.61 0.61 3.37
C SER A 80 -10.04 -0.76 3.02
N TRP A 81 -9.71 -1.00 1.75
CA TRP A 81 -9.20 -2.29 1.26
C TRP A 81 -7.68 -2.49 1.44
N VAL A 82 -6.93 -1.46 1.83
CA VAL A 82 -5.49 -1.56 2.13
C VAL A 82 -5.12 -1.06 3.53
N ASN A 83 -6.12 -0.73 4.34
CA ASN A 83 -5.90 -0.35 5.74
C ASN A 83 -5.65 -1.57 6.62
N ASP A 84 -5.21 -1.34 7.85
CA ASP A 84 -4.79 -2.44 8.73
C ASP A 84 -5.98 -3.30 9.19
N ASN A 85 -7.21 -2.80 9.02
CA ASN A 85 -8.46 -3.48 9.38
C ASN A 85 -9.09 -4.25 8.21
N ASN A 86 -8.48 -4.20 7.02
CA ASN A 86 -9.03 -4.86 5.84
C ASN A 86 -9.09 -6.37 6.02
N GLN A 87 -10.07 -7.01 5.37
CA GLN A 87 -10.32 -8.46 5.43
C GLN A 87 -9.96 -9.15 4.11
N ASN A 88 -9.15 -8.51 3.26
CA ASN A 88 -8.74 -9.04 1.96
C ASN A 88 -7.59 -10.03 2.12
N PHE A 89 -7.86 -11.09 2.88
CA PHE A 89 -6.94 -12.19 3.13
C PHE A 89 -6.95 -13.17 1.95
N PHE A 90 -5.76 -13.61 1.55
CA PHE A 90 -5.55 -14.68 0.59
C PHE A 90 -4.70 -15.78 1.22
N GLU A 91 -4.90 -17.01 0.73
CA GLU A 91 -4.20 -18.19 1.21
C GLU A 91 -2.73 -18.17 0.75
N VAL A 92 -1.84 -18.54 1.66
CA VAL A 92 -0.41 -18.75 1.39
C VAL A 92 -0.01 -20.12 1.89
N ARG A 93 0.84 -20.81 1.13
CA ARG A 93 1.41 -22.09 1.52
C ARG A 93 2.68 -21.84 2.31
N TRP A 94 2.61 -22.12 3.61
CA TRP A 94 3.74 -22.05 4.51
C TRP A 94 4.44 -23.40 4.60
N ASP A 95 5.76 -23.38 4.70
CA ASP A 95 6.52 -24.61 4.92
C ASP A 95 6.30 -25.11 6.35
N GLY A 96 5.94 -26.39 6.48
CA GLY A 96 5.66 -27.04 7.76
C GLY A 96 4.53 -26.40 8.60
N ASP A 97 3.62 -25.64 7.98
CA ASP A 97 2.58 -24.85 8.67
C ASP A 97 3.15 -23.83 9.67
N ILE A 98 4.41 -23.41 9.47
CA ILE A 98 5.08 -22.42 10.31
C ILE A 98 4.95 -21.04 9.67
N PHE A 99 4.22 -20.16 10.34
CA PHE A 99 4.01 -18.78 9.92
C PHE A 99 4.11 -17.80 11.09
N PRO A 100 4.38 -16.50 10.83
CA PRO A 100 4.36 -15.48 11.87
C PRO A 100 2.99 -15.41 12.56
N ASN A 101 2.97 -15.64 13.87
CA ASN A 101 1.77 -15.56 14.68
C ASN A 101 2.11 -15.07 16.11
N PRO A 102 1.14 -14.58 16.90
CA PRO A 102 1.44 -14.05 18.23
C PRO A 102 2.12 -15.05 19.18
N SER A 103 1.90 -16.36 19.03
CA SER A 103 2.50 -17.38 19.90
C SER A 103 3.99 -17.61 19.64
N ASN A 104 4.48 -17.28 18.43
CA ASN A 104 5.90 -17.25 18.09
C ASN A 104 6.44 -15.82 17.96
N ASN A 105 5.81 -14.86 18.65
CA ASN A 105 6.15 -13.44 18.63
C ASN A 105 6.31 -12.88 17.21
N CYS A 106 5.40 -13.29 16.31
CA CYS A 106 5.40 -12.95 14.89
C CYS A 106 6.69 -13.33 14.16
N GLY A 107 7.23 -14.52 14.46
CA GLY A 107 8.41 -15.09 13.82
C GLY A 107 9.71 -14.66 14.50
N GLU A 108 9.89 -14.99 15.78
CA GLU A 108 11.18 -14.87 16.50
C GLU A 108 12.35 -15.21 15.55
N GLY A 109 13.19 -14.22 15.25
CA GLY A 109 14.27 -14.34 14.24
C GLY A 109 14.16 -13.38 13.05
N LEU A 110 12.99 -12.78 12.80
CA LEU A 110 12.84 -11.72 11.77
C LEU A 110 13.42 -10.36 12.17
N GLY A 111 14.14 -10.28 13.29
CA GLY A 111 14.86 -9.07 13.71
C GLY A 111 13.97 -7.87 14.06
N GLY A 112 12.76 -8.11 14.57
CA GLY A 112 11.81 -7.04 14.91
C GLY A 112 11.10 -6.40 13.70
N LYS A 113 11.07 -7.09 12.55
CA LYS A 113 10.37 -6.61 11.35
C LYS A 113 8.86 -6.88 11.36
N CYS A 114 8.36 -7.58 12.36
CA CYS A 114 6.94 -7.89 12.52
C CYS A 114 6.45 -7.44 13.89
N ASP A 115 5.26 -6.84 13.90
CA ASP A 115 4.57 -6.41 15.12
C ASP A 115 3.35 -7.31 15.38
N VAL A 116 3.08 -7.61 16.65
CA VAL A 116 1.85 -8.29 17.07
C VAL A 116 0.68 -7.30 17.02
N LEU A 117 -0.42 -7.71 16.38
CA LEU A 117 -1.64 -6.91 16.34
C LEU A 117 -2.52 -7.18 17.58
N GLN A 118 -3.17 -6.13 18.11
CA GLN A 118 -4.07 -6.26 19.27
C GLN A 118 -5.27 -7.18 18.99
N GLU A 119 -5.77 -7.18 17.75
CA GLU A 119 -6.91 -8.02 17.33
C GLU A 119 -6.51 -9.47 17.03
N GLY A 120 -5.23 -9.80 17.21
CA GLY A 120 -4.64 -11.08 16.81
C GLY A 120 -3.92 -11.00 15.47
N GLY A 121 -2.98 -11.91 15.26
CA GLY A 121 -2.14 -11.94 14.07
C GLY A 121 -0.91 -11.03 14.15
N CYS A 122 -0.29 -10.82 13.00
CA CYS A 122 1.00 -10.16 12.86
C CYS A 122 1.00 -9.18 11.70
N VAL A 123 1.79 -8.12 11.77
CA VAL A 123 2.02 -7.22 10.63
C VAL A 123 3.52 -7.05 10.37
N CYS A 124 3.96 -7.50 9.21
CA CYS A 124 5.37 -7.58 8.84
C CYS A 124 5.74 -6.56 7.76
N GLN A 125 6.95 -6.02 7.87
CA GLN A 125 7.60 -5.33 6.76
C GLN A 125 7.90 -6.32 5.63
N THR A 126 7.76 -5.89 4.38
CA THR A 126 8.09 -6.72 3.22
C THR A 126 9.18 -6.12 2.36
N SER A 127 9.74 -6.96 1.49
CA SER A 127 10.54 -6.55 0.34
C SER A 127 9.84 -7.10 -0.89
N VAL A 128 9.62 -6.24 -1.89
CA VAL A 128 8.93 -6.59 -3.13
C VAL A 128 9.99 -6.82 -4.21
N PHE A 129 9.91 -7.96 -4.88
CA PHE A 129 10.76 -8.32 -6.00
C PHE A 129 9.88 -8.55 -7.22
N GLU A 130 10.29 -8.01 -8.35
CA GLU A 130 9.62 -8.21 -9.63
C GLU A 130 10.42 -9.22 -10.45
N GLU A 131 9.83 -10.38 -10.71
CA GLU A 131 10.44 -11.46 -11.49
C GLU A 131 9.43 -11.98 -12.50
N ALA A 132 9.92 -12.49 -13.63
CA ALA A 132 9.05 -13.13 -14.61
C ALA A 132 8.49 -14.42 -14.00
N VAL A 133 7.16 -14.56 -13.98
CA VAL A 133 6.48 -15.76 -13.44
C VAL A 133 6.84 -17.02 -14.24
N PHE A 134 7.13 -16.85 -15.53
CA PHE A 134 7.62 -17.90 -16.41
C PHE A 134 8.93 -17.42 -17.04
N ASP A 135 10.00 -18.17 -16.82
CA ASP A 135 11.30 -17.98 -17.43
C ASP A 135 11.45 -18.81 -18.74
N SER A 136 10.52 -19.72 -19.00
CA SER A 136 10.40 -20.51 -20.24
C SER A 136 8.98 -21.08 -20.43
N MET A 137 8.67 -21.53 -21.66
CA MET A 137 7.45 -22.28 -22.00
C MET A 137 7.66 -23.79 -21.86
#